data_AF-A0A376W370-F1
#
_entry.id   AF-A0A376W370-F1
#
_cell.length_a   1.000
_cell.length_b   1.000
_cell.length_c   1.000
_cell.angle_alpha   90.00
_cell.angle_beta   90.00
_cell.angle_gamma   90.00
#
_symmetry.space_group_name_H-M   'P 1'
#
loop_
_entity.id
_entity.type
_entity.pdbx_description
1 polymer ?
#
loop_
_entity_poly.entity_id
_entity_poly.type
_entity_poly.pdbx_seq_one_letter_code
_entity_poly.pdbx_strand_id
1 'polypeptide(L)' 'MLDANKLQQAVDQAYTQFHSLNGGQNADYIPFLANVPGQLAAVAIVTSDGNVYSAG' A
#
# COMPACT_ATOMS: atom_id res chain seq x y z
N MET A 1 -0.55 4.11 -24.46
CA MET A 1 0.24 3.37 -23.45
C MET A 1 0.37 4.24 -22.22
N LEU A 2 0.15 3.69 -21.04
CA LEU A 2 0.51 4.34 -19.79
C LEU A 2 2.05 4.36 -19.66
N ASP A 3 2.59 5.41 -19.04
CA ASP A 3 4.02 5.53 -18.79
C ASP A 3 4.38 4.74 -17.53
N ALA A 4 5.10 3.63 -17.71
CA ALA A 4 5.48 2.72 -16.63
C ALA A 4 6.27 3.43 -15.51
N ASN A 5 7.12 4.39 -15.87
CA ASN A 5 7.91 5.12 -14.88
C ASN A 5 7.03 6.03 -14.03
N LYS A 6 6.01 6.68 -14.63
CA LYS A 6 5.06 7.49 -13.88
C LYS A 6 4.20 6.67 -12.94
N LEU A 7 3.81 5.45 -13.35
CA LEU A 7 3.04 4.55 -12.50
C LEU A 7 3.84 4.07 -11.30
N GLN A 8 5.09 3.63 -11.50
CA GLN A 8 5.96 3.25 -10.37
C GLN A 8 6.26 4.45 -9.46
N GLN A 9 6.55 5.63 -10.03
CA GLN A 9 6.77 6.85 -9.24
C GLN A 9 5.55 7.23 -8.39
N ALA A 10 4.34 7.12 -8.93
CA ALA A 10 3.13 7.42 -8.16
C ALA A 10 2.96 6.45 -6.98
N VAL A 11 3.22 5.17 -7.19
CA VAL A 11 3.22 4.12 -6.15
C VAL A 11 4.27 4.42 -5.07
N ASP A 12 5.51 4.69 -5.47
CA ASP A 12 6.62 4.98 -4.56
C ASP A 12 6.39 6.25 -3.74
N GLN A 13 5.86 7.30 -4.38
CA GLN A 13 5.54 8.57 -3.71
C GLN A 13 4.43 8.38 -2.68
N ALA A 14 3.34 7.69 -3.05
CA ALA A 14 2.24 7.42 -2.13
C ALA A 14 2.70 6.58 -0.93
N TYR A 15 3.49 5.53 -1.17
CA TYR A 15 4.06 4.74 -0.10
C TYR A 15 4.94 5.61 0.79
N THR A 16 5.97 6.26 0.24
CA THR A 16 6.91 7.13 0.99
C THR A 16 6.20 8.18 1.84
N GLN A 17 5.12 8.78 1.32
CA GLN A 17 4.41 9.84 2.01
C GLN A 17 3.54 9.33 3.17
N PHE A 18 3.01 8.10 3.09
CA PHE A 18 1.93 7.65 3.98
C PHE A 18 2.15 6.32 4.70
N HIS A 19 3.14 5.50 4.34
CA HIS A 19 3.30 4.14 4.89
C HIS A 19 3.54 4.11 6.40
N SER A 20 4.04 5.21 6.99
CA SER A 20 4.30 5.35 8.41
C SER A 20 3.41 6.39 9.08
N LEU A 21 2.30 6.80 8.44
CA LEU A 21 1.38 7.77 9.02
C LEU A 21 0.70 7.14 10.25
N ASN A 22 0.76 7.84 11.38
CA ASN A 22 0.15 7.37 12.62
C ASN A 22 -1.35 7.69 12.66
N GLY A 23 -2.14 6.78 13.22
CA GLY A 23 -3.58 6.98 13.45
C GLY A 23 -4.40 5.71 13.23
N GLY A 24 -5.63 5.71 13.75
CA GLY A 24 -6.49 4.53 13.73
C GLY A 24 -6.06 3.43 14.73
N GLN A 25 -6.77 2.30 14.69
CA GLN A 25 -6.47 1.11 15.50
C GLN A 25 -6.89 -0.13 14.70
N ASN A 26 -6.15 -1.23 14.85
CA ASN A 26 -6.62 -2.52 14.35
C ASN A 26 -7.96 -2.88 14.99
N ALA A 27 -8.84 -3.49 14.20
CA ALA A 27 -10.02 -4.14 14.74
C ALA A 27 -9.60 -5.25 15.73
N ASP A 28 -10.21 -5.27 16.91
CA ASP A 28 -9.75 -6.09 18.05
C ASP A 28 -10.80 -7.09 18.58
N TYR A 29 -11.98 -7.17 17.95
CA TYR A 29 -13.06 -8.07 18.35
C TYR A 29 -12.75 -9.56 18.12
N ILE A 30 -11.72 -9.89 17.32
CA ILE A 30 -11.14 -11.23 17.22
C ILE A 30 -9.61 -11.18 17.32
N PRO A 31 -8.96 -12.17 17.98
CA PRO A 31 -7.51 -12.15 18.20
C PRO A 31 -6.67 -12.08 16.92
N PHE A 32 -7.16 -12.64 15.82
CA PHE A 32 -6.43 -12.63 14.55
C PHE A 32 -6.20 -11.20 14.03
N LEU A 33 -7.23 -10.35 14.07
CA LEU A 33 -7.14 -8.97 13.61
C LEU A 33 -6.38 -8.08 14.60
N ALA A 34 -6.56 -8.32 15.90
CA ALA A 34 -5.87 -7.58 16.96
C ALA A 34 -4.34 -7.71 16.85
N ASN A 35 -3.87 -8.87 16.38
CA ASN A 35 -2.44 -9.21 16.35
C ASN A 35 -1.76 -8.93 15.00
N VAL A 36 -2.46 -8.33 14.02
CA VAL A 36 -1.81 -7.88 12.77
C VAL A 36 -0.83 -6.74 13.09
N PRO A 37 0.43 -6.77 12.60
CA PRO A 37 1.36 -5.68 12.86
C PRO A 37 0.83 -4.36 12.24
N GLY A 38 0.57 -3.34 13.08
CA GLY A 38 -0.09 -2.09 12.66
C GLY A 38 0.75 -1.19 11.75
N GLN A 39 2.05 -1.47 11.63
CA GLN A 39 2.95 -0.77 10.71
C GLN A 39 2.90 -1.30 9.28
N LEU A 40 2.15 -2.38 9.01
CA LEU A 40 2.03 -2.92 7.66
C LEU A 40 1.25 -1.95 6.78
N ALA A 41 1.90 -1.51 5.71
CA ALA A 41 1.29 -0.70 4.65
C ALA A 41 1.84 -1.19 3.31
N ALA A 42 0.98 -1.23 2.28
CA ALA A 42 1.39 -1.52 0.92
C ALA A 42 0.40 -0.88 -0.05
N VAL A 43 0.87 -0.57 -1.26
CA VAL A 43 0.05 -0.01 -2.34
C VAL A 43 0.47 -0.62 -3.66
N ALA A 44 -0.51 -0.90 -4.53
CA ALA A 44 -0.26 -1.48 -5.84
C ALA A 44 -1.22 -0.94 -6.91
N ILE A 45 -0.73 -0.91 -8.16
CA ILE A 45 -1.50 -0.65 -9.37
C ILE A 45 -1.43 -1.89 -10.26
N VAL A 46 -2.58 -2.32 -10.77
CA VAL A 46 -2.68 -3.33 -11.85
C VAL A 46 -3.41 -2.68 -13.02
N THR A 47 -2.77 -2.64 -14.20
CA THR A 47 -3.39 -2.04 -15.40
C THR A 47 -4.26 -3.05 -16.15
N SER A 48 -5.09 -2.57 -17.08
CA SER A 48 -5.87 -3.42 -17.98
C SER A 48 -5.02 -4.36 -18.84
N ASP A 49 -3.75 -3.99 -19.05
CA ASP A 49 -2.77 -4.77 -19.80
C ASP A 49 -2.05 -5.80 -18.91
N GLY A 50 -2.39 -5.87 -17.62
CA GLY A 50 -1.81 -6.80 -16.66
C GLY A 50 -0.46 -6.37 -16.05
N ASN A 51 -0.01 -5.14 -16.30
CA ASN A 51 1.22 -4.63 -15.68
C ASN A 51 0.98 -4.32 -14.19
N VAL A 52 1.96 -4.66 -13.34
CA VAL A 52 1.89 -4.50 -11.89
C VAL A 52 2.98 -3.56 -11.41
N TYR A 53 2.60 -2.63 -10.53
CA TYR A 53 3.50 -1.68 -9.86
C TYR A 53 3.16 -1.69 -8.36
N SER A 54 4.14 -1.81 -7.47
CA SER A 54 3.88 -1.95 -6.03
C SER A 54 4.99 -1.37 -5.16
N ALA A 55 4.64 -0.99 -3.93
CA ALA A 55 5.55 -0.63 -2.83
C ALA A 55 4.97 -1.15 -1.49
N GLY A 56 5.82 -1.58 -0.56
CA GLY A 56 5.44 -2.30 0.66
C GLY A 56 6.60 -2.47 1.62
#